data_AF-A0A6B1DE56-F1
#
_entry.id   AF-A0A6B1DE56-F1
#
_cell.length_a   1.000
_cell.length_b   1.000
_cell.length_c   1.000
_cell.angle_alpha   90.00
_cell.angle_beta   90.00
_cell.angle_gamma   90.00
#
_symmetry.space_group_name_H-M   'P 1'
#
loop_
_entity.id
_entity.type
_entity.pdbx_description
1 polymer ?
#
loop_
_entity_poly.entity_id
_entity_poly.type
_entity_poly.pdbx_seq_one_letter_code
_entity_poly.pdbx_strand_id
1 'polypeptide(L)'
;MGGSAFDPNGNRLILNAQEIGGIIRLHEIPVGFSNRNAYVEHCASCHGIDREGTDDGPSLVDVGLRLTRGQLARVMREGSGRMPSYDHLQDFERNAVLAHIQSPQSEEEDPPSTEVDYVFGGALRIRDHEGLPGNSPPWGTLGSIDLATGEIDWQVPLGDYAETEGLGLGAENYGGPVVTASGLIFIGATPDRKFRAF
;
A
#
# COMPACT_ATOMS: atom_id res chain seq x y z
N MET A 1 2.83 -1.22 4.64
CA MET A 1 3.18 -1.01 6.06
C MET A 1 3.58 -2.35 6.67
N GLY A 2 4.83 -2.48 7.09
CA GLY A 2 5.29 -3.59 7.92
C GLY A 2 4.90 -3.36 9.38
N GLY A 3 4.88 -4.42 10.18
CA GLY A 3 4.70 -4.37 11.63
C GLY A 3 5.88 -5.02 12.32
N SER A 4 5.95 -4.87 13.64
CA SER A 4 6.98 -5.48 14.45
C SER A 4 6.39 -6.10 15.70
N ALA A 5 7.12 -7.02 16.30
CA ALA A 5 6.81 -7.62 17.58
C ALA A 5 8.04 -7.61 18.48
N PHE A 6 7.80 -7.52 19.78
CA PHE A 6 8.85 -7.57 20.79
C PHE A 6 8.87 -8.96 21.45
N ASP A 7 10.05 -9.58 21.48
CA ASP A 7 10.32 -10.77 22.29
C ASP A 7 10.93 -10.35 23.63
N PRO A 8 10.20 -10.45 24.75
CA PRO A 8 10.69 -10.05 26.06
C PRO A 8 11.75 -11.00 26.64
N ASN A 9 11.80 -12.27 26.21
CA ASN A 9 12.74 -13.23 26.77
C ASN A 9 14.15 -13.01 26.22
N GLY A 10 14.24 -12.63 24.94
CA GLY A 10 15.50 -12.32 24.26
C GLY A 10 15.85 -10.83 24.21
N ASN A 11 14.95 -9.93 24.63
CA ASN A 11 15.06 -8.49 24.42
C ASN A 11 15.28 -8.14 22.92
N ARG A 12 14.44 -8.72 22.05
CA ARG A 12 14.59 -8.65 20.59
C ARG A 12 13.41 -7.98 19.92
N LEU A 13 13.68 -7.23 18.86
CA LEU A 13 12.69 -6.72 17.94
C LEU A 13 12.62 -7.65 16.72
N ILE A 14 11.46 -8.30 16.55
CA ILE A 14 11.17 -9.09 15.36
C ILE A 14 10.43 -8.21 14.37
N LEU A 15 10.95 -8.10 13.16
CA LEU A 15 10.36 -7.27 12.11
C LEU A 15 10.53 -7.91 10.75
N ASN A 16 9.52 -7.73 9.91
CA ASN A 16 9.65 -7.96 8.49
C ASN A 16 10.14 -6.69 7.79
N ALA A 17 10.98 -6.87 6.78
CA ALA A 17 11.49 -5.81 5.93
C ALA A 17 11.30 -6.18 4.45
N GLN A 18 11.43 -5.18 3.58
CA GLN A 18 11.27 -5.32 2.15
C GLN A 18 12.20 -4.36 1.43
N GLU A 19 12.86 -4.84 0.39
CA GLU A 19 13.82 -4.10 -0.43
C GLU A 19 13.34 -4.14 -1.88
N ILE A 20 12.50 -3.17 -2.24
CA ILE A 20 11.83 -3.08 -3.53
C ILE A 20 12.14 -1.73 -4.17
N GLY A 21 12.79 -1.74 -5.34
CA GLY A 21 13.04 -0.55 -6.13
C GLY A 21 11.77 0.12 -6.61
N GLY A 22 11.70 1.44 -6.50
CA GLY A 22 10.57 2.23 -6.98
C GLY A 22 10.93 3.68 -7.29
N ILE A 23 10.10 4.32 -8.09
CA ILE A 23 10.21 5.75 -8.43
C ILE A 23 9.10 6.48 -7.69
N ILE A 24 9.48 7.41 -6.83
CA ILE A 24 8.57 8.36 -6.20
C ILE A 24 8.12 9.37 -7.27
N ARG A 25 6.81 9.51 -7.45
CA ARG A 25 6.22 10.46 -8.39
C ARG A 25 5.49 11.56 -7.65
N LEU A 26 5.62 12.78 -8.17
CA LEU A 26 4.77 13.91 -7.81
C LEU A 26 3.93 14.29 -9.03
N HIS A 27 2.68 14.68 -8.80
CA HIS A 27 1.81 15.22 -9.84
C HIS A 27 1.42 16.65 -9.51
N GLU A 28 1.44 17.50 -10.53
CA GLU A 28 0.91 18.85 -10.44
C GLU A 28 -0.61 18.79 -10.40
N ILE A 29 -1.18 19.50 -9.42
CA ILE A 29 -2.61 19.77 -9.33
C ILE A 29 -2.85 21.27 -9.23
N PRO A 30 -3.92 21.79 -9.85
CA PRO A 30 -4.30 23.19 -9.68
C PRO A 30 -4.63 23.48 -8.22
N VAL A 31 -4.23 24.64 -7.70
CA VAL A 31 -4.68 25.10 -6.39
C VAL A 31 -6.19 25.33 -6.41
N GLY A 32 -6.89 24.82 -5.39
CA GLY A 32 -8.32 24.97 -5.20
C GLY A 32 -9.05 23.64 -4.98
N PHE A 33 -10.35 23.74 -4.72
CA PHE A 33 -11.19 22.56 -4.48
C PHE A 33 -11.91 22.14 -5.76
N SER A 34 -11.74 20.89 -6.14
CA SER A 34 -12.50 20.24 -7.23
C SER A 34 -12.73 18.77 -6.91
N ASN A 35 -13.70 18.15 -7.57
CA ASN A 35 -13.95 16.71 -7.45
C ASN A 35 -12.70 15.89 -7.79
N ARG A 36 -11.95 16.33 -8.80
CA ARG A 36 -10.69 15.71 -9.21
C ARG A 36 -9.62 15.90 -8.14
N ASN A 37 -9.40 17.11 -7.62
CA ASN A 37 -8.36 17.37 -6.62
C ASN A 37 -8.62 16.58 -5.33
N ALA A 38 -9.87 16.57 -4.84
CA ALA A 38 -10.25 15.76 -3.68
C ALA A 38 -9.93 14.27 -3.87
N TYR A 39 -10.12 13.73 -5.09
CA TYR A 39 -9.73 12.36 -5.42
C TYR A 39 -8.20 12.21 -5.47
N VAL A 40 -7.50 13.11 -6.15
CA VAL A 40 -6.07 13.01 -6.37
C VAL A 40 -5.28 13.10 -5.06
N GLU A 41 -5.68 13.99 -4.15
CA GLU A 41 -5.04 14.18 -2.84
C GLU A 41 -5.15 12.96 -1.93
N HIS A 42 -6.24 12.19 -2.03
CA HIS A 42 -6.56 11.15 -1.05
C HIS A 42 -6.48 9.71 -1.59
N CYS A 43 -6.63 9.53 -2.90
CA CYS A 43 -6.85 8.22 -3.51
C CYS A 43 -5.84 7.86 -4.60
N ALA A 44 -5.31 8.85 -5.34
CA ALA A 44 -4.50 8.59 -6.53
C ALA A 44 -3.19 7.83 -6.26
N SER A 45 -2.61 7.95 -5.07
CA SER A 45 -1.39 7.21 -4.72
C SER A 45 -1.54 5.69 -4.79
N CYS A 46 -2.76 5.18 -4.55
CA CYS A 46 -3.06 3.75 -4.60
C CYS A 46 -3.92 3.38 -5.81
N HIS A 47 -4.80 4.26 -6.26
CA HIS A 47 -5.75 3.96 -7.34
C HIS A 47 -5.35 4.56 -8.69
N GLY A 48 -4.23 5.27 -8.79
CA GLY A 48 -3.78 5.97 -10.00
C GLY A 48 -4.47 7.32 -10.16
N ILE A 49 -3.80 8.26 -10.82
CA ILE A 49 -4.34 9.62 -11.02
C ILE A 49 -5.59 9.61 -11.92
N ASP A 50 -5.67 8.63 -12.82
CA ASP A 50 -6.78 8.46 -13.77
C ASP A 50 -7.67 7.26 -13.39
N ARG A 51 -7.50 6.72 -12.16
CA ARG A 51 -8.22 5.57 -11.59
C ARG A 51 -7.83 4.21 -12.17
N GLU A 52 -6.76 4.15 -12.95
CA GLU A 52 -6.27 2.96 -13.65
C GLU A 52 -5.81 1.85 -12.69
N GLY A 53 -5.52 2.18 -11.44
CA GLY A 53 -4.99 1.27 -10.42
C GLY A 53 -3.46 1.25 -10.38
N THR A 54 -2.91 0.83 -9.25
CA THR A 54 -1.47 0.63 -9.06
C THR A 54 -1.21 -0.72 -8.38
N ASP A 55 0.05 -1.01 -8.06
CA ASP A 55 0.41 -2.17 -7.23
C ASP A 55 -0.18 -2.10 -5.81
N ASP A 56 -0.55 -0.90 -5.36
CA ASP A 56 -1.07 -0.66 -4.01
C ASP A 56 -2.61 -0.60 -3.94
N GLY A 57 -3.30 -0.49 -5.08
CA GLY A 57 -4.75 -0.43 -5.12
C GLY A 57 -5.35 -0.77 -6.49
N PRO A 58 -6.53 -1.41 -6.53
CA PRO A 58 -7.16 -1.85 -7.77
C PRO A 58 -7.63 -0.67 -8.62
N SER A 59 -7.86 -0.94 -9.91
CA SER A 59 -8.52 0.02 -10.80
C SER A 59 -9.92 0.38 -10.31
N LEU A 60 -10.22 1.68 -10.31
CA LEU A 60 -11.55 2.24 -10.11
C LEU A 60 -12.23 2.63 -11.43
N VAL A 61 -11.58 2.42 -12.57
CA VAL A 61 -12.23 2.53 -13.89
C VAL A 61 -13.45 1.60 -13.92
N ASP A 62 -14.57 2.16 -14.36
CA ASP A 62 -15.87 1.48 -14.45
C ASP A 62 -16.34 0.81 -13.16
N VAL A 63 -15.84 1.22 -12.00
CA VAL A 63 -16.25 0.63 -10.71
C VAL A 63 -17.75 0.82 -10.45
N GLY A 64 -18.36 1.86 -11.02
CA GLY A 64 -19.81 2.09 -10.99
C GLY A 64 -20.65 1.00 -11.65
N LEU A 65 -20.07 0.16 -12.52
CA LEU A 65 -20.75 -1.01 -13.09
C LEU A 65 -20.82 -2.17 -12.10
N ARG A 66 -19.95 -2.19 -11.08
CA ARG A 66 -19.83 -3.27 -10.09
C ARG A 66 -20.36 -2.88 -8.72
N LEU A 67 -20.27 -1.60 -8.35
CA LEU A 67 -20.63 -1.08 -7.04
C LEU A 67 -21.54 0.15 -7.17
N THR A 68 -22.59 0.18 -6.35
CA THR A 68 -23.46 1.34 -6.19
C THR A 68 -22.76 2.47 -5.44
N ARG A 69 -23.26 3.72 -5.56
CA ARG A 69 -22.76 4.88 -4.79
C ARG A 69 -22.73 4.60 -3.29
N GLY A 70 -23.77 3.96 -2.74
CA GLY A 70 -23.85 3.62 -1.33
C GLY A 70 -22.80 2.60 -0.90
N GLN A 71 -22.50 1.62 -1.75
CA GLN A 71 -21.42 0.65 -1.48
C GLN A 71 -20.04 1.32 -1.54
N LEU A 72 -19.78 2.17 -2.53
CA LEU A 72 -18.53 2.95 -2.62
C LEU A 72 -18.35 3.85 -1.39
N ALA A 73 -19.40 4.57 -0.99
CA ALA A 73 -19.38 5.42 0.20
C ALA A 73 -19.10 4.63 1.48
N ARG A 74 -19.67 3.41 1.60
CA ARG A 74 -19.39 2.52 2.73
C ARG A 74 -17.93 2.05 2.74
N VAL A 75 -17.41 1.59 1.59
CA VAL A 75 -16.00 1.17 1.48
C VAL A 75 -15.04 2.31 1.82
N MET A 76 -15.34 3.54 1.38
CA MET A 76 -14.55 4.71 1.74
C MET A 76 -14.57 5.01 3.25
N ARG A 77 -15.72 4.89 3.91
CA ARG A 77 -15.84 5.15 5.36
C ARG A 77 -15.22 4.04 6.20
N GLU A 78 -15.44 2.77 5.85
CA GLU A 78 -15.04 1.63 6.68
C GLU A 78 -13.64 1.11 6.33
N GLY A 79 -13.13 1.43 5.14
CA GLY A 79 -11.94 0.80 4.57
C GLY A 79 -12.22 -0.63 4.09
N SER A 80 -11.21 -1.26 3.49
CA SER A 80 -11.27 -2.66 3.04
C SER A 80 -9.87 -3.22 2.81
N GLY A 81 -9.47 -4.24 3.60
CA GLY A 81 -8.15 -4.86 3.48
C GLY A 81 -7.03 -3.84 3.73
N ARG A 82 -6.23 -3.55 2.69
CA ARG A 82 -5.17 -2.52 2.74
C ARG A 82 -5.70 -1.08 2.61
N MET A 83 -6.93 -0.90 2.14
CA MET A 83 -7.52 0.43 1.97
C MET A 83 -7.93 0.99 3.34
N PRO A 84 -7.38 2.15 3.78
CA PRO A 84 -7.71 2.74 5.07
C PRO A 84 -9.13 3.33 5.09
N SER A 85 -9.61 3.65 6.29
CA SER A 85 -10.85 4.40 6.50
C SER A 85 -10.65 5.90 6.25
N TYR A 86 -11.59 6.50 5.53
CA TYR A 86 -11.68 7.95 5.26
C TYR A 86 -12.88 8.58 5.98
N ASP A 87 -13.27 8.04 7.13
CA ASP A 87 -14.35 8.61 7.94
C ASP A 87 -14.00 9.99 8.53
N HIS A 88 -12.70 10.29 8.62
CA HIS A 88 -12.16 11.58 9.07
C HIS A 88 -12.37 12.73 8.07
N LEU A 89 -12.62 12.44 6.79
CA LEU A 89 -12.92 13.48 5.78
C LEU A 89 -14.30 14.11 6.05
N GLN A 90 -14.49 15.35 5.61
CA GLN A 90 -15.81 15.97 5.66
C GLN A 90 -16.75 15.39 4.58
N ASP A 91 -18.06 15.50 4.79
CA ASP A 91 -19.04 14.94 3.86
C ASP A 91 -18.93 15.50 2.44
N PHE A 92 -18.59 16.78 2.29
CA PHE A 92 -18.44 17.39 0.97
C PHE A 92 -17.21 16.83 0.23
N GLU A 93 -16.08 16.60 0.93
CA GLU A 93 -14.86 16.00 0.36
C GLU A 93 -15.14 14.57 -0.12
N ARG A 94 -15.77 13.75 0.73
CA ARG A 94 -16.17 12.38 0.34
C ARG A 94 -17.11 12.39 -0.86
N ASN A 95 -18.08 13.30 -0.88
CA ASN A 95 -19.02 13.38 -1.99
C ASN A 95 -18.36 13.82 -3.30
N ALA A 96 -17.35 14.70 -3.22
CA ALA A 96 -16.54 15.16 -4.34
C ALA A 96 -15.71 14.01 -4.94
N VAL A 97 -15.04 13.23 -4.08
CA VAL A 97 -14.32 12.00 -4.48
C VAL A 97 -15.28 11.00 -5.15
N LEU A 98 -16.43 10.73 -4.54
CA LEU A 98 -17.44 9.82 -5.11
C LEU A 98 -17.98 10.33 -6.45
N ALA A 99 -18.18 11.64 -6.60
CA ALA A 99 -18.61 12.25 -7.85
C ALA A 99 -17.55 12.04 -8.95
N HIS A 100 -16.27 12.28 -8.65
CA HIS A 100 -15.18 12.05 -9.61
C HIS A 100 -15.07 10.56 -10.02
N ILE A 101 -15.18 9.64 -9.05
CA ILE A 101 -15.13 8.20 -9.34
C ILE A 101 -16.27 7.77 -10.27
N GLN A 102 -17.49 8.30 -10.08
CA GLN A 102 -18.68 7.90 -10.84
C GLN A 102 -18.85 8.64 -12.16
N SER A 103 -18.42 9.89 -12.24
CA SER A 103 -18.63 10.78 -13.38
C SER A 103 -17.39 11.66 -13.58
N PRO A 104 -16.25 11.08 -14.01
CA PRO A 104 -14.98 11.79 -14.13
C PRO A 104 -15.03 12.90 -15.19
N GLN A 105 -15.93 12.79 -16.16
CA GLN A 105 -16.10 13.74 -17.27
C GLN A 105 -17.08 14.88 -16.98
N SER A 106 -17.73 14.90 -15.81
CA SER A 106 -18.55 16.05 -15.41
C SER A 106 -17.65 17.16 -14.87
N GLU A 107 -16.74 17.64 -15.70
CA GLU A 107 -15.98 18.86 -15.47
C GLU A 107 -16.85 20.00 -16.02
N GLU A 108 -17.71 20.58 -15.19
CA GLU A 108 -17.97 22.01 -15.39
C GLU A 108 -16.64 22.70 -15.09
N GLU A 109 -16.01 23.17 -16.17
CA GLU A 109 -14.70 23.78 -16.24
C GLU A 109 -14.67 25.05 -15.36
N ASP A 110 -14.38 24.91 -14.07
CA ASP A 110 -13.73 26.00 -13.35
C ASP A 110 -12.27 25.98 -13.83
N PRO A 111 -11.83 26.98 -14.62
CA PRO A 111 -10.50 26.94 -15.20
C PRO A 111 -9.49 26.83 -14.05
N PRO A 112 -8.61 25.83 -14.09
CA PRO A 112 -7.67 25.61 -13.01
C PRO A 112 -6.86 26.88 -12.78
N SER A 113 -6.67 27.24 -11.51
CA SER A 113 -5.71 28.29 -11.15
C SER A 113 -4.40 28.04 -11.88
N THR A 114 -3.72 29.10 -12.32
CA THR A 114 -2.36 28.98 -12.85
C THR A 114 -1.34 28.66 -11.76
N GLU A 115 -1.76 28.73 -10.49
CA GLU A 115 -0.98 28.30 -9.34
C GLU A 115 -1.12 26.78 -9.16
N VAL A 116 0.01 26.11 -8.97
CA VAL A 116 0.11 24.65 -8.87
C VAL A 116 0.55 24.22 -7.47
N ASP A 117 -0.02 23.10 -7.01
CA ASP A 117 0.43 22.33 -5.86
C ASP A 117 0.87 20.92 -6.31
N TYR A 118 1.52 20.17 -5.44
CA TYR A 118 2.06 18.85 -5.74
C TYR A 118 1.53 17.79 -4.79
N VAL A 119 1.00 16.72 -5.36
CA VAL A 119 0.58 15.53 -4.60
C VAL A 119 1.49 14.35 -4.86
N PHE A 120 1.67 13.52 -3.83
CA PHE A 120 2.40 12.26 -3.95
C PHE A 120 1.59 11.25 -4.79
N GLY A 121 2.11 10.91 -5.96
CA GLY A 121 1.51 9.98 -6.92
C GLY A 121 1.76 8.50 -6.61
N GLY A 122 2.27 8.18 -5.43
CA GLY A 122 2.70 6.82 -5.10
C GLY A 122 4.13 6.51 -5.55
N ALA A 123 4.54 5.28 -5.24
CA ALA A 123 5.82 4.71 -5.65
C ALA A 123 5.59 3.70 -6.78
N LEU A 124 5.91 4.09 -8.01
CA LEU A 124 5.87 3.17 -9.15
C LEU A 124 6.95 2.11 -8.95
N ARG A 125 6.55 0.85 -8.78
CA ARG A 125 7.52 -0.24 -8.60
C ARG A 125 8.25 -0.51 -9.91
N ILE A 126 9.57 -0.56 -9.82
CA ILE A 126 10.41 -0.96 -10.94
C ILE A 126 10.32 -2.48 -11.01
N ARG A 127 9.88 -2.99 -12.15
CA ARG A 127 9.76 -4.42 -12.41
C ARG A 127 10.70 -4.84 -13.54
N ASP A 128 11.16 -6.08 -13.48
CA ASP A 128 11.87 -6.69 -14.59
C ASP A 128 10.88 -7.18 -15.68
N HIS A 129 11.42 -7.82 -16.71
CA HIS A 129 10.63 -8.37 -17.82
C HIS A 129 9.67 -9.51 -17.43
N GLU A 130 9.84 -10.10 -16.25
CA GLU A 130 9.00 -11.17 -15.69
C GLU A 130 7.95 -10.61 -14.72
N GLY A 131 7.97 -9.29 -14.47
CA GLY A 131 7.07 -8.63 -13.53
C GLY A 131 7.52 -8.72 -12.06
N LEU A 132 8.71 -9.25 -11.80
CA LEU A 132 9.31 -9.34 -10.46
C LEU A 132 10.01 -8.02 -10.09
N PRO A 133 10.32 -7.77 -8.81
CA PRO A 133 11.02 -6.54 -8.44
C PRO A 133 12.36 -6.39 -9.16
N GLY A 134 12.60 -5.22 -9.75
CA GLY A 134 13.73 -4.98 -10.66
C GLY A 134 15.11 -4.85 -9.99
N ASN A 135 15.24 -5.18 -8.71
CA ASN A 135 16.50 -5.22 -7.96
C ASN A 135 16.82 -6.65 -7.52
N SER A 136 18.08 -6.91 -7.14
CA SER A 136 18.49 -8.23 -6.66
C SER A 136 17.74 -8.63 -5.37
N PRO A 137 17.36 -9.91 -5.21
CA PRO A 137 16.76 -10.45 -3.98
C PRO A 137 17.77 -10.56 -2.82
N PRO A 138 17.33 -10.72 -1.55
CA PRO A 138 15.95 -10.97 -1.15
C PRO A 138 15.06 -9.72 -1.18
N TRP A 139 13.87 -9.84 -1.78
CA TRP A 139 12.90 -8.73 -1.90
C TRP A 139 12.13 -8.46 -0.62
N GLY A 140 12.07 -9.46 0.25
CA GLY A 140 11.47 -9.35 1.57
C GLY A 140 12.08 -10.34 2.54
N THR A 141 12.19 -9.92 3.79
CA THR A 141 12.84 -10.68 4.86
C THR A 141 12.07 -10.62 6.16
N LEU A 142 12.30 -11.60 7.03
CA LEU A 142 11.99 -11.55 8.45
C LEU A 142 13.32 -11.55 9.20
N GLY A 143 13.46 -10.69 10.20
CA GLY A 143 14.69 -10.63 11.00
C GLY A 143 14.44 -10.34 12.47
N SER A 144 15.49 -10.55 13.25
CA SER A 144 15.58 -10.18 14.67
C SER A 144 16.69 -9.17 14.87
N ILE A 145 16.42 -8.13 15.65
CA ILE A 145 17.40 -7.15 16.10
C ILE A 145 17.51 -7.26 17.62
N ASP A 146 18.73 -7.43 18.13
CA ASP A 146 19.02 -7.30 19.56
C ASP A 146 18.89 -5.83 19.95
N LEU A 147 17.99 -5.52 20.88
CA LEU A 147 17.71 -4.13 21.25
C LEU A 147 18.76 -3.52 22.19
N ALA A 148 19.63 -4.33 22.80
CA ALA A 148 20.75 -3.83 23.60
C ALA A 148 21.92 -3.38 22.72
N THR A 149 22.20 -4.08 21.62
CA THR A 149 23.33 -3.76 20.71
C THR A 149 22.92 -2.99 19.46
N GLY A 150 21.67 -3.16 19.01
CA GLY A 150 21.18 -2.66 17.73
C GLY A 150 21.61 -3.51 16.53
N GLU A 151 22.19 -4.68 16.75
CA GLU A 151 22.66 -5.58 15.70
C GLU A 151 21.57 -6.56 15.23
N ILE A 152 21.64 -6.95 13.96
CA ILE A 152 20.77 -8.00 13.41
C ILE A 152 21.30 -9.37 13.86
N ASP A 153 20.52 -10.10 14.65
CA ASP A 153 20.85 -11.45 15.11
C ASP A 153 20.79 -12.46 13.96
N TRP A 154 19.70 -12.39 13.20
CA TRP A 154 19.40 -13.26 12.08
C TRP A 154 18.43 -12.55 11.13
N GLN A 155 18.49 -12.96 9.87
CA GLN A 155 17.58 -12.51 8.83
C GLN A 155 17.39 -13.66 7.83
N VAL A 156 16.14 -13.88 7.41
CA VAL A 156 15.78 -14.91 6.44
C VAL A 156 14.85 -14.33 5.38
N PRO A 157 14.91 -14.79 4.11
CA PRO A 157 13.92 -14.45 3.10
C PRO A 157 12.51 -14.82 3.55
N LEU A 158 11.56 -13.92 3.34
CA LEU A 158 10.16 -14.09 3.74
C LEU A 158 9.26 -14.01 2.52
N GLY A 159 8.55 -15.10 2.25
CA GLY A 159 7.56 -15.16 1.18
C GLY A 159 8.11 -15.57 -0.17
N ASP A 160 7.19 -15.86 -1.08
CA ASP A 160 7.47 -16.16 -2.47
C ASP A 160 6.46 -15.47 -3.39
N TYR A 161 6.89 -15.11 -4.60
CA TYR A 161 5.98 -14.93 -5.73
C TYR A 161 5.68 -16.30 -6.36
N ALA A 162 4.58 -16.42 -7.12
CA ALA A 162 4.14 -17.70 -7.67
C ALA A 162 5.19 -18.32 -8.61
N GLU A 163 5.91 -17.46 -9.33
CA GLU A 163 6.94 -17.79 -10.31
C GLU A 163 8.25 -18.23 -9.67
N THR A 164 8.50 -17.83 -8.42
CA THR A 164 9.76 -18.06 -7.70
C THR A 164 9.60 -18.94 -6.46
N GLU A 165 8.53 -19.74 -6.41
CA GLU A 165 8.17 -20.53 -5.24
C GLU A 165 9.29 -21.48 -4.82
N GLY A 166 9.74 -21.35 -3.56
CA GLY A 166 10.74 -22.24 -2.97
C GLY A 166 12.19 -21.91 -3.35
N LEU A 167 12.42 -20.84 -4.09
CA LEU A 167 13.77 -20.36 -4.44
C LEU A 167 14.41 -19.51 -3.33
N GLY A 168 13.64 -19.11 -2.31
CA GLY A 168 14.16 -18.33 -1.19
C GLY A 168 14.54 -16.89 -1.57
N LEU A 169 13.88 -16.31 -2.57
CA LEU A 169 14.13 -14.93 -3.02
C LEU A 169 13.37 -13.89 -2.19
N GLY A 170 12.50 -14.32 -1.28
CA GLY A 170 11.61 -13.44 -0.53
C GLY A 170 10.53 -12.83 -1.43
N ALA A 171 9.59 -12.14 -0.81
CA ALA A 171 8.57 -11.38 -1.53
C ALA A 171 8.22 -10.13 -0.73
N GLU A 172 7.70 -9.13 -1.44
CA GLU A 172 7.10 -7.98 -0.79
C GLU A 172 6.08 -8.43 0.27
N ASN A 173 6.12 -7.81 1.45
CA ASN A 173 5.35 -8.26 2.59
C ASN A 173 4.75 -7.10 3.37
N TYR A 174 3.46 -7.23 3.73
CA TYR A 174 2.69 -6.21 4.41
C TYR A 174 1.94 -6.80 5.61
N GLY A 175 2.06 -6.15 6.77
CA GLY A 175 1.67 -6.71 8.06
C GLY A 175 2.88 -6.94 8.96
N GLY A 176 2.66 -7.55 10.12
CA GLY A 176 3.70 -7.77 11.14
C GLY A 176 3.69 -9.17 11.73
N PRO A 177 4.80 -9.58 12.34
CA PRO A 177 4.88 -10.83 13.09
C PRO A 177 4.13 -10.73 14.42
N VAL A 178 3.79 -11.89 15.00
CA VAL A 178 3.36 -12.03 16.38
C VAL A 178 4.31 -13.00 17.07
N VAL A 179 4.79 -12.64 18.25
CA VAL A 179 5.69 -13.48 19.05
C VAL A 179 4.94 -14.01 20.26
N THR A 180 5.01 -15.32 20.47
CA THR A 180 4.45 -15.97 21.66
C THR A 180 5.39 -15.91 22.85
N ALA A 181 4.89 -16.19 24.06
CA ALA A 181 5.72 -16.24 25.27
C ALA A 181 6.82 -17.32 25.22
N SER A 182 6.71 -18.33 24.35
CA SER A 182 7.76 -19.34 24.14
C SER A 182 8.81 -18.94 23.10
N GLY A 183 8.68 -17.75 22.48
CA GLY A 183 9.54 -17.28 21.40
C GLY A 183 9.13 -17.74 20.00
N LEU A 184 8.03 -18.50 19.85
CA LEU A 184 7.52 -18.90 18.54
C LEU A 184 6.94 -17.69 17.81
N ILE A 185 7.34 -17.49 16.56
CA ILE A 185 7.00 -16.33 15.73
C ILE A 185 6.02 -16.74 14.65
N PHE A 186 4.91 -16.03 14.51
CA PHE A 186 3.93 -16.26 13.45
C PHE A 186 3.82 -15.06 12.51
N ILE A 187 3.73 -15.30 11.20
CA ILE A 187 3.53 -14.24 10.20
C ILE A 187 2.84 -14.76 8.93
N GLY A 188 1.93 -13.95 8.38
CA GLY A 188 1.18 -14.23 7.14
C GLY A 188 1.12 -13.01 6.23
N ALA A 189 2.26 -12.32 6.08
CA ALA A 189 2.33 -10.99 5.47
C ALA A 189 2.66 -11.03 3.96
N THR A 190 2.65 -12.18 3.30
CA THR A 190 3.25 -12.40 1.96
C THR A 190 2.21 -12.75 0.89
N PRO A 191 2.49 -12.50 -0.40
CA PRO A 191 1.54 -12.69 -1.50
C PRO A 191 1.19 -14.16 -1.78
N ASP A 192 2.05 -15.11 -1.38
CA ASP A 192 1.82 -16.56 -1.48
C ASP A 192 0.67 -17.09 -0.61
N ARG A 193 0.03 -16.24 0.22
CA ARG A 193 -1.10 -16.60 1.09
C ARG A 193 -0.75 -17.72 2.09
N LYS A 194 0.52 -17.86 2.47
CA LYS A 194 0.97 -18.82 3.47
C LYS A 194 1.10 -18.17 4.84
N PHE A 195 0.77 -18.95 5.87
CA PHE A 195 1.02 -18.60 7.26
C PHE A 195 2.23 -19.41 7.76
N ARG A 196 3.23 -18.73 8.30
CA ARG A 196 4.53 -19.31 8.67
C ARG A 196 4.74 -19.23 10.17
N ALA A 197 5.49 -20.21 10.69
CA ALA A 197 5.98 -20.24 12.06
C ALA A 197 7.52 -20.38 12.05
N PHE A 198 8.19 -19.62 12.90
CA PHE A 198 9.64 -19.65 13.12
C PHE A 198 9.95 -19.88 14.59
#